data_AF-A0A963UJE3-F1
#
_entry.id   AF-A0A963UJE3-F1
#
_cell.length_a   1.000
_cell.length_b   1.000
_cell.length_c   1.000
_cell.angle_alpha   90.00
_cell.angle_beta   90.00
_cell.angle_gamma   90.00
#
_symmetry.space_group_name_H-M   'P 1'
#
loop_
_entity.id
_entity.type
_entity.pdbx_description
1 polymer ?
#
loop_
_entity_poly.entity_id
_entity_poly.type
_entity_poly.pdbx_seq_one_letter_code
_entity_poly.pdbx_strand_id
1 'polypeptide(L)'
;MLALVGQRLRAARRLILFATLMAFAAGVIGFLRHDITVHGVPLPLFTGLVTALVVGTAATVTSVLLPALAAFVEATAIARLAAAVAAFGHPEFGAAMQHSPLLAATVVVGGALVIRRLTAHPAAREWSVIAFLPSRHIAA
;
A
#
# COMPACT_ATOMS: atom_id res chain seq x y z
N MET A 1 26.72 6.93 7.95
CA MET A 1 25.24 6.89 8.00
C MET A 1 24.57 7.03 6.63
N LEU A 2 24.89 8.06 5.83
CA LEU A 2 24.26 8.29 4.51
C LEU A 2 24.40 7.12 3.52
N ALA A 3 25.55 6.44 3.49
CA ALA A 3 25.77 5.27 2.62
C ALA A 3 24.86 4.07 2.95
N LEU A 4 24.63 3.81 4.25
CA LEU A 4 23.74 2.75 4.73
C LEU A 4 22.27 3.05 4.40
N VAL A 5 21.85 4.30 4.56
CA VAL A 5 20.50 4.75 4.18
C VAL A 5 20.28 4.58 2.67
N GLY A 6 21.24 4.99 1.84
CA GLY A 6 21.17 4.83 0.39
C GLY A 6 21.17 3.37 -0.08
N GLN A 7 21.85 2.45 0.62
CA GLN A 7 21.77 1.02 0.32
C GLN A 7 20.41 0.43 0.73
N ARG A 8 19.88 0.78 1.91
CA ARG A 8 18.55 0.33 2.35
C ARG A 8 17.44 0.83 1.42
N LEU A 9 17.52 2.08 0.97
CA LEU A 9 16.55 2.66 0.04
C LEU A 9 16.55 1.93 -1.31
N ARG A 10 17.75 1.61 -1.84
CA ARG A 10 17.89 0.87 -3.10
C ARG A 10 17.33 -0.55 -3.00
N ALA A 11 17.57 -1.23 -1.89
CA ALA A 11 17.00 -2.54 -1.63
C ALA A 11 15.46 -2.49 -1.54
N ALA A 12 14.91 -1.51 -0.81
CA ALA A 12 13.47 -1.33 -0.65
C ALA A 12 12.76 -0.64 -1.82
N ARG A 13 13.49 -0.20 -2.86
CA ARG A 13 12.94 0.58 -3.98
C ARG A 13 11.74 -0.08 -4.65
N ARG A 14 11.81 -1.39 -4.89
CA ARG A 14 10.72 -2.15 -5.52
C ARG A 14 9.46 -2.13 -4.66
N LEU A 15 9.60 -2.31 -3.34
CA LEU A 15 8.49 -2.28 -2.40
C LEU A 15 7.87 -0.89 -2.29
N ILE A 16 8.69 0.16 -2.21
CA ILE A 16 8.22 1.55 -2.16
C ILE A 16 7.45 1.87 -3.45
N LEU A 17 8.01 1.54 -4.61
CA LEU A 17 7.34 1.75 -5.90
C LEU A 17 6.02 0.96 -5.97
N PHE A 18 6.02 -0.30 -5.57
CA PHE A 18 4.83 -1.14 -5.55
C PHE A 18 3.74 -0.56 -4.64
N ALA A 19 4.07 -0.24 -3.39
CA ALA A 19 3.12 0.33 -2.44
C ALA A 19 2.56 1.68 -2.92
N THR A 20 3.41 2.52 -3.53
CA THR A 20 3.02 3.82 -4.08
C THR A 20 2.08 3.67 -5.27
N LEU A 21 2.38 2.77 -6.21
CA LEU A 21 1.53 2.50 -7.37
C LEU A 21 0.19 1.90 -6.97
N MET A 22 0.18 0.97 -6.01
CA MET A 22 -1.06 0.39 -5.50
C MET A 22 -1.91 1.41 -4.75
N ALA A 23 -1.29 2.31 -3.98
CA ALA A 23 -1.99 3.40 -3.32
C ALA A 23 -2.57 4.41 -4.32
N PHE A 24 -1.82 4.73 -5.37
CA PHE A 24 -2.31 5.55 -6.48
C PHE A 24 -3.53 4.91 -7.14
N ALA A 25 -3.43 3.65 -7.55
CA ALA A 25 -4.51 2.91 -8.19
C ALA A 25 -5.75 2.82 -7.29
N ALA A 26 -5.56 2.54 -5.99
CA ALA A 26 -6.65 2.51 -5.02
C ALA A 26 -7.37 3.87 -4.90
N GLY A 27 -6.62 4.98 -4.88
CA GLY A 27 -7.19 6.33 -4.86
C GLY A 27 -7.97 6.65 -6.14
N VAL A 28 -7.41 6.32 -7.30
CA VAL A 28 -8.08 6.50 -8.60
C VAL A 28 -9.37 5.68 -8.68
N ILE A 29 -9.32 4.39 -8.37
CA ILE A 29 -10.48 3.49 -8.43
C ILE A 29 -11.58 3.92 -7.46
N GLY A 30 -11.21 4.33 -6.23
CA GLY A 30 -12.17 4.74 -5.21
C GLY A 30 -13.00 5.96 -5.59
N PHE A 31 -12.48 6.84 -6.45
CA PHE A 31 -13.15 8.06 -6.87
C PHE A 31 -13.59 8.05 -8.33
N LEU A 32 -13.35 6.97 -9.09
CA LEU A 32 -13.58 6.89 -10.53
C LEU A 32 -15.03 7.17 -10.95
N ARG A 33 -15.99 7.01 -10.03
CA ARG A 33 -17.42 7.27 -10.23
C ARG A 33 -17.83 8.74 -10.01
N HIS A 34 -16.92 9.59 -9.54
CA HIS A 34 -17.20 10.99 -9.23
C HIS A 34 -16.65 11.89 -10.36
N ASP A 35 -17.55 12.47 -11.15
CA ASP A 35 -17.23 13.43 -12.21
C ASP A 35 -16.99 14.84 -11.66
N ILE A 36 -16.11 14.94 -10.68
CA ILE A 36 -15.72 16.21 -10.05
C ILE A 36 -14.30 16.54 -10.52
N THR A 37 -14.03 17.84 -10.72
CA THR A 37 -12.69 18.33 -11.03
C THR A 37 -12.20 19.30 -9.95
N VAL A 38 -10.90 19.27 -9.68
CA VAL A 38 -10.22 20.16 -8.73
C VAL A 38 -9.15 20.91 -9.50
N HIS A 39 -9.30 22.23 -9.67
CA HIS A 39 -8.40 23.07 -10.47
C HIS A 39 -8.13 22.52 -11.90
N GLY A 40 -9.15 21.95 -12.55
CA GLY A 40 -9.04 21.38 -13.90
C GLY A 40 -8.47 19.96 -13.97
N VAL A 41 -8.09 19.36 -12.83
CA VAL A 41 -7.65 17.97 -12.74
C VAL A 41 -8.83 17.08 -12.30
N PRO A 42 -9.07 15.93 -12.94
CA PRO A 42 -10.06 14.96 -12.47
C PRO A 42 -9.81 14.57 -11.01
N LEU A 43 -10.87 14.62 -10.19
CA LEU A 43 -10.80 14.25 -8.77
C LEU A 43 -10.12 12.88 -8.54
N PRO A 44 -10.37 11.82 -9.33
CA PRO A 44 -9.71 10.53 -9.15
C PRO A 44 -8.18 10.60 -9.27
N LEU A 45 -7.68 11.39 -10.22
CA LEU A 45 -6.24 11.57 -10.41
C LEU A 45 -5.64 12.38 -9.27
N PHE A 46 -6.33 13.46 -8.85
CA PHE A 46 -5.88 14.29 -7.74
C PHE A 46 -5.79 13.48 -6.43
N THR A 47 -6.85 12.76 -6.06
CA THR A 47 -6.89 11.93 -4.85
C THR A 47 -5.90 10.77 -4.94
N GLY A 48 -5.76 10.15 -6.12
CA GLY A 48 -4.75 9.14 -6.40
C GLY A 48 -3.33 9.66 -6.14
N LEU A 49 -2.97 10.83 -6.67
CA LEU A 49 -1.66 11.45 -6.48
C LEU A 49 -1.38 11.80 -5.02
N VAL A 50 -2.35 12.41 -4.33
CA VAL A 50 -2.23 12.74 -2.89
C VAL A 50 -2.03 11.46 -2.07
N THR A 51 -2.81 10.42 -2.34
CA THR A 51 -2.71 9.14 -1.64
C THR A 51 -1.38 8.45 -1.91
N ALA A 52 -0.90 8.48 -3.15
CA ALA A 52 0.40 7.95 -3.54
C ALA A 52 1.54 8.68 -2.83
N LEU A 53 1.48 10.01 -2.73
CA LEU A 53 2.48 10.81 -2.03
C LEU A 53 2.53 10.45 -0.53
N VAL A 54 1.36 10.42 0.14
CA VAL A 54 1.27 10.11 1.57
C VAL A 54 1.71 8.66 1.86
N VAL A 55 1.25 7.68 1.08
CA VAL A 55 1.61 6.28 1.29
C VAL A 55 3.07 6.01 0.89
N GLY A 56 3.55 6.61 -0.19
CA GLY A 56 4.93 6.46 -0.65
C GLY A 56 5.93 7.04 0.35
N THR A 57 5.63 8.21 0.92
CA THR A 57 6.44 8.80 2.00
C THR A 57 6.40 7.92 3.26
N ALA A 58 5.23 7.46 3.70
CA ALA A 58 5.10 6.55 4.83
C ALA A 58 5.85 5.22 4.61
N ALA A 59 5.78 4.63 3.41
CA ALA A 59 6.49 3.42 3.05
C ALA A 59 8.01 3.64 3.03
N THR A 60 8.47 4.80 2.57
CA THR A 60 9.88 5.18 2.58
C THR A 60 10.40 5.31 4.00
N VAL A 61 9.70 6.06 4.86
CA VAL A 61 10.05 6.23 6.27
C VAL A 61 10.06 4.87 7.00
N THR A 62 9.02 4.06 6.80
CA THR A 62 8.91 2.72 7.40
C THR A 62 10.04 1.81 6.94
N SER A 63 10.41 1.83 5.66
CA SER A 63 11.50 1.01 5.13
C SER A 63 12.87 1.39 5.69
N VAL A 64 13.08 2.66 6.03
CA VAL A 64 14.33 3.14 6.62
C VAL A 64 14.40 2.84 8.12
N LEU A 65 13.32 3.11 8.85
CA LEU A 65 13.27 3.01 10.31
C LEU A 65 12.94 1.59 10.81
N LEU A 66 12.01 0.91 10.15
CA LEU A 66 11.40 -0.35 10.60
C LEU A 66 11.31 -1.37 9.45
N PRO A 67 12.45 -1.90 8.95
CA PRO A 67 12.45 -2.84 7.82
C PRO A 67 11.69 -4.14 8.12
N ALA A 68 11.56 -4.53 9.39
CA ALA A 68 10.74 -5.67 9.81
C ALA A 68 9.24 -5.52 9.47
N LEU A 69 8.77 -4.28 9.27
CA LEU A 69 7.38 -3.98 8.89
C LEU A 69 7.16 -3.91 7.38
N ALA A 70 8.20 -4.10 6.55
CA ALA A 70 8.08 -4.02 5.09
C ALA A 70 7.00 -4.97 4.54
N ALA A 71 6.96 -6.22 5.04
CA ALA A 71 5.92 -7.19 4.67
C ALA A 71 4.51 -6.74 5.02
N PHE A 72 4.37 -5.98 6.10
CA PHE A 72 3.08 -5.42 6.48
C PHE A 72 2.67 -4.27 5.56
N VAL A 73 3.62 -3.43 5.13
CA VAL A 73 3.35 -2.36 4.15
C VAL A 73 2.86 -2.93 2.82
N GLU A 74 3.50 -3.98 2.31
CA GLU A 74 3.07 -4.67 1.08
C GLU A 74 1.66 -5.24 1.23
N ALA A 75 1.40 -5.99 2.31
CA ALA A 75 0.07 -6.55 2.59
C ALA A 75 -1.00 -5.45 2.73
N THR A 76 -0.66 -4.31 3.33
CA THR A 76 -1.57 -3.16 3.48
C THR A 76 -1.88 -2.52 2.13
N ALA A 77 -0.90 -2.39 1.24
CA ALA A 77 -1.10 -1.86 -0.09
C ALA A 77 -2.03 -2.76 -0.92
N ILE A 78 -1.84 -4.09 -0.85
CA ILE A 78 -2.71 -5.07 -1.52
C ILE A 78 -4.12 -5.03 -0.94
N ALA A 79 -4.26 -5.04 0.40
CA ALA A 79 -5.57 -4.97 1.06
C ALA A 79 -6.33 -3.70 0.67
N ARG A 80 -5.63 -2.56 0.58
CA ARG A 80 -6.22 -1.29 0.20
C ARG A 80 -6.70 -1.28 -1.24
N LEU A 81 -5.92 -1.84 -2.16
CA LEU A 81 -6.35 -2.01 -3.55
C LEU A 81 -7.57 -2.92 -3.64
N ALA A 82 -7.56 -4.07 -2.95
CA ALA A 82 -8.67 -5.01 -2.93
C ALA A 82 -9.95 -4.34 -2.37
N ALA A 83 -9.83 -3.55 -1.30
CA ALA A 83 -10.94 -2.78 -0.75
C ALA A 83 -11.47 -1.73 -1.74
N ALA A 84 -10.59 -1.03 -2.47
CA ALA A 84 -10.99 -0.07 -3.50
C ALA A 84 -11.70 -0.75 -4.68
N VAL A 85 -11.22 -1.91 -5.14
CA VAL A 85 -11.88 -2.71 -6.17
C VAL A 85 -13.24 -3.22 -5.69
N ALA A 86 -13.32 -3.70 -4.45
CA ALA A 86 -14.59 -4.12 -3.85
C ALA A 86 -15.59 -2.96 -3.73
N ALA A 87 -15.13 -1.77 -3.33
CA ALA A 87 -15.96 -0.55 -3.31
C ALA A 87 -16.44 -0.13 -4.70
N PHE A 88 -15.59 -0.33 -5.72
CA PHE A 88 -15.98 -0.08 -7.09
C PHE A 88 -17.03 -1.08 -7.59
N GLY A 89 -16.97 -2.35 -7.17
CA GLY A 89 -18.00 -3.36 -7.48
C GLY A 89 -19.30 -3.15 -6.69
N HIS A 90 -19.19 -2.74 -5.43
CA HIS A 90 -20.31 -2.59 -4.49
C HIS A 90 -20.39 -1.15 -3.94
N PRO A 91 -21.18 -0.26 -4.58
CA PRO A 91 -21.21 1.16 -4.21
C PRO A 91 -21.68 1.43 -2.78
N GLU A 92 -22.58 0.60 -2.21
CA GLU A 92 -22.98 0.74 -0.80
C GLU A 92 -21.82 0.50 0.17
N PHE A 93 -20.95 -0.46 -0.15
CA PHE A 93 -19.74 -0.71 0.62
C PHE A 93 -18.75 0.46 0.51
N GLY A 94 -18.60 1.03 -0.68
CA GLY A 94 -17.79 2.23 -0.91
C GLY A 94 -18.29 3.42 -0.09
N ALA A 95 -19.60 3.68 -0.09
CA ALA A 95 -20.21 4.75 0.70
C ALA A 95 -20.01 4.51 2.22
N ALA A 96 -20.23 3.29 2.71
CA ALA A 96 -20.02 2.95 4.12
C ALA A 96 -18.56 3.19 4.57
N MET A 97 -17.58 2.87 3.72
CA MET A 97 -16.17 3.14 4.00
C MET A 97 -15.84 4.64 4.01
N GLN A 98 -16.49 5.45 3.17
CA GLN A 98 -16.30 6.91 3.16
C GLN A 98 -16.91 7.58 4.39
N HIS A 99 -18.05 7.09 4.87
CA HIS A 99 -18.73 7.62 6.05
C HIS A 99 -18.08 7.18 7.38
N SER A 100 -17.39 6.03 7.41
CA SER A 100 -16.75 5.51 8.62
C SER A 100 -15.26 5.26 8.41
N PRO A 101 -14.39 6.22 8.81
CA PRO A 101 -12.94 6.07 8.76
C PRO A 101 -12.44 4.85 9.54
N LEU A 102 -13.15 4.50 10.63
CA LEU A 102 -12.82 3.34 11.45
C LEU A 102 -13.11 2.03 10.73
N LEU A 103 -14.19 1.97 9.94
CA LEU A 103 -14.50 0.82 9.08
C LEU A 103 -13.46 0.67 7.97
N ALA A 104 -13.11 1.77 7.29
CA ALA A 104 -12.06 1.74 6.28
C ALA A 104 -10.71 1.25 6.85
N ALA A 105 -10.34 1.72 8.05
CA ALA A 105 -9.13 1.29 8.73
C ALA A 105 -9.18 -0.20 9.10
N THR A 106 -10.29 -0.69 9.68
CA THR A 106 -10.42 -2.10 10.06
C THR A 106 -10.43 -3.02 8.85
N VAL A 107 -11.08 -2.66 7.74
CA VAL A 107 -11.06 -3.43 6.49
C VAL A 107 -9.64 -3.52 5.94
N VAL A 108 -8.92 -2.39 5.85
CA VAL A 108 -7.57 -2.36 5.26
C VAL A 108 -6.55 -3.06 6.17
N VAL A 109 -6.55 -2.76 7.46
CA VAL A 109 -5.60 -3.35 8.43
C VAL A 109 -5.93 -4.82 8.70
N GLY A 110 -7.21 -5.17 8.86
CA GLY A 110 -7.67 -6.55 9.01
C GLY A 110 -7.38 -7.38 7.77
N GLY A 111 -7.65 -6.85 6.58
CA GLY A 111 -7.28 -7.46 5.31
C GLY A 111 -5.76 -7.67 5.19
N ALA A 112 -4.96 -6.68 5.58
CA ALA A 112 -3.50 -6.80 5.58
C ALA A 112 -3.01 -7.91 6.52
N LEU A 113 -3.61 -8.06 7.70
CA LEU A 113 -3.30 -9.14 8.65
C LEU A 113 -3.63 -10.52 8.05
N VAL A 114 -4.79 -10.65 7.40
CA VAL A 114 -5.18 -11.90 6.73
C VAL A 114 -4.21 -12.22 5.58
N ILE A 115 -3.94 -11.27 4.69
CA ILE A 115 -2.98 -11.43 3.59
C ILE A 115 -1.61 -11.83 4.11
N ARG A 116 -1.14 -11.18 5.19
CA ARG A 116 0.15 -11.49 5.81
C ARG A 116 0.18 -12.91 6.39
N ARG A 117 -0.91 -13.37 7.02
CA ARG A 117 -0.99 -14.75 7.53
C ARG A 117 -0.99 -15.77 6.39
N LEU A 118 -1.69 -15.49 5.30
CA LEU A 118 -1.71 -16.37 4.12
C LEU A 118 -0.34 -16.41 3.41
N THR A 119 0.34 -15.28 3.31
CA THR A 119 1.68 -15.20 2.68
C THR A 119 2.81 -15.68 3.59
N ALA A 120 2.55 -15.87 4.89
CA ALA A 120 3.50 -16.50 5.81
C ALA A 120 3.66 -18.02 5.58
N HIS A 121 2.78 -18.65 4.79
CA HIS A 121 2.97 -20.05 4.39
C HIS A 121 4.18 -20.21 3.46
N PRO A 122 4.99 -21.27 3.63
CA PRO A 122 6.27 -21.46 2.93
C PRO A 122 6.14 -21.52 1.40
N ALA A 123 4.97 -21.92 0.86
CA ALA A 123 4.72 -21.97 -0.58
C ALA A 123 4.53 -20.57 -1.23
N ALA A 124 4.16 -19.54 -0.46
CA ALA A 124 3.93 -18.18 -0.98
C ALA A 124 5.19 -17.29 -0.93
N ARG A 125 6.29 -17.79 -0.35
CA ARG A 125 7.52 -17.02 -0.12
C ARG A 125 8.20 -16.56 -1.41
N GLU A 126 8.09 -17.35 -2.49
CA GLU A 126 8.70 -17.04 -3.80
C GLU A 126 8.01 -15.90 -4.55
N TRP A 127 6.76 -15.57 -4.21
CA TRP A 127 5.94 -14.59 -4.94
C TRP A 127 5.96 -13.19 -4.29
N SER A 128 6.48 -13.07 -3.07
CA SER A 128 6.56 -11.79 -2.37
C SER A 128 7.61 -10.88 -3.02
N VAL A 129 7.29 -9.59 -3.21
CA VAL A 129 8.28 -8.61 -3.70
C VAL A 129 9.50 -8.55 -2.76
N ILE A 130 9.31 -8.96 -1.51
CA ILE A 130 10.30 -9.10 -0.44
C ILE A 130 11.25 -10.29 -0.63
N ALA A 131 10.93 -11.30 -1.44
CA ALA A 131 11.85 -12.40 -1.74
C ALA A 131 13.18 -11.92 -2.34
N PHE A 132 13.16 -10.75 -2.99
CA PHE A 132 14.34 -10.10 -3.57
C PHE A 132 15.13 -9.21 -2.59
N LEU A 133 14.67 -9.06 -1.34
CA LEU A 133 15.45 -8.33 -0.33
C LEU A 133 16.51 -9.28 0.25
N PRO A 134 17.81 -8.95 0.14
CA PRO A 134 18.90 -9.73 0.72
C PRO A 134 18.96 -9.48 2.24
N SER A 135 17.89 -9.80 2.98
CA SER A 135 17.80 -9.54 4.42
C SER A 135 18.24 -10.74 5.28
N ARG A 136 18.72 -11.83 4.69
CA ARG A 136 19.21 -13.00 5.47
C ARG A 136 20.66 -12.87 5.98
N HIS A 137 21.41 -11.84 5.60
CA HIS A 137 22.83 -11.72 5.99
C HIS A 137 23.18 -10.51 6.87
N ILE A 138 22.19 -9.75 7.38
CA ILE A 138 22.47 -8.57 8.26
C ILE A 138 21.96 -8.80 9.70
N ALA A 139 21.55 -10.03 10.03
CA ALA A 139 21.14 -10.41 11.38
C ALA A 139 21.99 -11.58 11.93
N ALA A 140 23.28 -11.58 11.63
CA ALA A 140 24.30 -12.39 12.29
C ALA A 140 25.38 -11.46 12.83
#